data_AF-A0A1E7LYF8-F1
#
_entry.id   AF-A0A1E7LYF8-F1
#
_cell.length_a   1.000
_cell.length_b   1.000
_cell.length_c   1.000
_cell.angle_alpha   90.00
_cell.angle_beta   90.00
_cell.angle_gamma   90.00
#
_symmetry.space_group_name_H-M   'P 1'
#
loop_
_entity.id
_entity.type
_entity.pdbx_description
1 polymer ?
#
loop_
_entity_poly.entity_id
_entity_poly.type
_entity_poly.pdbx_seq_one_letter_code
_entity_poly.pdbx_strand_id
1 'polypeptide(L)'
;MGRLLKVATVTGLLLVTLPLPTATADDTTQCTFPSKMYAGRPWSLQRVLMDELWKQSTGKGVRVAVIDTGVDVKNPQLTPAVDVKAGRNLMRKDLKTKDGRKLERGKEDGTTDTVGHGTKVAGIIAAREAKGTGFTGLAPDATIIPIQQNDAEGNGTAETLAEAIRYAADKAEADIINISQDTADAVAPTPLLKQAVEHALSKDIVVIASAGNDGVDGKVKPTYPASYEGVLAVASSDRNNERAYFSQGGGFVGIAAPGVDMISTVPGGGHCADNGTSFSAPYVAGVAALIKAKHPKWTQRQIVAQIQQTAERSVAGHDRHVGWGVVDPVRALTEDDKPIDRPVAREGMSKGEAPTPAEFHLGETADERNARLATYVVVGGGVLVAAIAGAAVAVRDRNRRMRRVAGGG
;
A
#
# COMPACT_ATOMS: atom_id res chain seq x y z
N MET A 1 -74.98 39.12 -4.97
CA MET A 1 -74.67 38.01 -5.91
C MET A 1 -73.26 38.26 -6.41
N GLY A 2 -72.22 37.50 -6.08
CA GLY A 2 -72.13 36.18 -5.48
C GLY A 2 -70.91 35.51 -6.12
N ARG A 3 -70.01 34.99 -5.28
CA ARG A 3 -68.99 33.97 -5.61
C ARG A 3 -67.85 34.43 -6.55
N LEU A 4 -66.59 34.03 -6.41
CA LEU A 4 -65.86 33.23 -5.44
C LEU A 4 -64.37 33.50 -5.76
N LEU A 5 -63.64 33.98 -4.76
CA LEU A 5 -62.30 33.55 -4.37
C LEU A 5 -61.51 32.67 -5.36
N LYS A 6 -60.26 33.05 -5.69
CA LYS A 6 -59.07 32.41 -5.07
C LYS A 6 -57.75 33.04 -5.55
N VAL A 7 -56.98 33.40 -4.54
CA VAL A 7 -55.54 33.62 -4.49
C VAL A 7 -54.80 32.49 -5.23
N ALA A 8 -53.83 32.84 -6.08
CA ALA A 8 -52.79 31.92 -6.52
C ALA A 8 -51.43 32.50 -6.11
N THR A 9 -50.98 31.97 -4.97
CA THR A 9 -49.63 32.03 -4.41
C THR A 9 -48.56 31.79 -5.47
N VAL A 10 -47.66 32.75 -5.66
CA VAL A 10 -46.37 32.49 -6.31
C VAL A 10 -45.45 31.91 -5.23
N THR A 11 -45.41 30.59 -5.15
CA THR A 11 -44.44 29.84 -4.36
C THR A 11 -43.10 29.91 -5.09
N GLY A 12 -42.35 30.99 -4.89
CA GLY A 12 -40.95 31.06 -5.28
C GLY A 12 -40.15 30.17 -4.32
N LEU A 13 -39.90 28.93 -4.73
CA LEU A 13 -39.06 27.98 -4.01
C LEU A 13 -37.65 28.58 -3.92
N LEU A 14 -37.28 29.17 -2.78
CA LEU A 14 -35.89 29.41 -2.44
C LEU A 14 -35.22 28.03 -2.35
N LEU A 15 -34.46 27.65 -3.38
CA LEU A 15 -33.45 26.61 -3.25
C LEU A 15 -32.36 27.17 -2.33
N VAL A 16 -32.56 27.00 -1.02
CA VAL A 16 -31.47 26.99 -0.07
C VAL A 16 -30.64 25.77 -0.44
N THR A 17 -29.57 25.99 -1.19
CA THR A 17 -28.50 25.00 -1.32
C THR A 17 -27.88 24.86 0.06
N LEU A 18 -28.45 23.94 0.87
CA LEU A 18 -27.73 23.44 2.02
C LEU A 18 -26.45 22.82 1.45
N PRO A 19 -25.26 23.29 1.83
CA PRO A 19 -24.06 22.54 1.51
C PRO A 19 -24.30 21.13 2.05
N LEU A 20 -24.20 20.13 1.16
CA LEU A 20 -24.03 18.76 1.60
C LEU A 20 -22.94 18.82 2.67
N PRO A 21 -23.14 18.24 3.87
CA PRO A 21 -22.03 18.12 4.78
C PRO A 21 -20.95 17.41 3.97
N THR A 22 -19.86 18.11 3.69
CA THR A 22 -18.60 17.47 3.39
C THR A 22 -18.51 16.38 4.43
N ALA A 23 -18.55 15.12 4.02
CA ALA A 23 -18.09 14.05 4.90
C ALA A 23 -16.65 14.43 5.19
N THR A 24 -16.46 15.19 6.27
CA THR A 24 -15.19 15.42 6.90
C THR A 24 -14.72 14.01 7.18
N ALA A 25 -13.70 13.57 6.44
CA ALA A 25 -12.91 12.44 6.88
C ALA A 25 -12.59 12.74 8.34
N ASP A 26 -13.12 11.91 9.25
CA ASP A 26 -12.94 12.12 10.67
C ASP A 26 -11.45 12.33 10.92
N ASP A 27 -11.18 13.50 11.49
CA ASP A 27 -9.89 14.10 11.71
C ASP A 27 -8.98 13.14 12.53
N THR A 28 -7.71 13.01 12.15
CA THR A 28 -6.59 12.51 12.99
C THR A 28 -6.67 11.09 13.56
N THR A 29 -6.50 10.03 12.75
CA THR A 29 -6.32 8.66 13.28
C THR A 29 -4.85 8.36 13.64
N GLN A 30 -4.33 8.98 14.69
CA GLN A 30 -3.16 8.39 15.35
C GLN A 30 -3.54 6.98 15.82
N CYS A 31 -2.79 5.98 15.38
CA CYS A 31 -3.01 4.59 15.80
C CYS A 31 -2.83 4.48 17.33
N THR A 32 -3.83 3.92 18.02
CA THR A 32 -3.80 3.71 19.48
C THR A 32 -3.64 2.24 19.82
N PHE A 33 -3.05 1.93 20.98
CA PHE A 33 -2.88 0.56 21.46
C PHE A 33 -3.61 0.34 22.79
N PRO A 34 -4.55 -0.62 22.88
CA PRO A 34 -5.13 -1.39 21.77
C PRO A 34 -5.95 -0.51 20.81
N SER A 35 -6.30 -1.08 19.64
CA SER A 35 -7.12 -0.42 18.61
C SER A 35 -8.44 -1.15 18.37
N LYS A 36 -9.30 -0.57 17.53
CA LYS A 36 -10.53 -1.20 17.04
C LYS A 36 -10.19 -2.39 16.12
N MET A 37 -11.09 -3.38 16.09
CA MET A 37 -11.01 -4.48 15.12
C MET A 37 -11.40 -3.99 13.73
N TYR A 38 -10.65 -4.41 12.71
CA TYR A 38 -11.01 -4.17 11.32
C TYR A 38 -11.88 -5.34 10.81
N ALA A 39 -13.18 -5.11 10.64
CA ALA A 39 -14.12 -6.17 10.28
C ALA A 39 -13.94 -6.69 8.84
N GLY A 40 -13.49 -5.84 7.92
CA GLY A 40 -13.31 -6.20 6.52
C GLY A 40 -12.08 -7.07 6.26
N ARG A 41 -11.93 -7.52 5.01
CA ARG A 41 -10.66 -8.05 4.49
C ARG A 41 -9.92 -6.90 3.80
N PRO A 42 -8.67 -6.55 4.18
CA PRO A 42 -7.97 -5.43 3.55
C PRO A 42 -7.63 -5.73 2.10
N TRP A 43 -7.43 -4.69 1.30
CA TRP A 43 -7.18 -4.81 -0.14
C TRP A 43 -5.99 -5.73 -0.46
N SER A 44 -4.94 -5.69 0.38
CA SER A 44 -3.74 -6.52 0.26
C SER A 44 -4.02 -8.02 0.38
N LEU A 45 -5.14 -8.41 0.99
CA LEU A 45 -5.62 -9.80 1.07
C LEU A 45 -6.78 -10.08 0.11
N GLN A 46 -7.57 -9.07 -0.30
CA GLN A 46 -8.66 -9.26 -1.27
C GLN A 46 -8.16 -9.72 -2.64
N ARG A 47 -6.95 -9.31 -3.02
CA ARG A 47 -6.29 -9.74 -4.26
C ARG A 47 -5.78 -11.17 -4.24
N VAL A 48 -5.76 -11.82 -3.08
CA VAL A 48 -5.24 -13.17 -2.91
C VAL A 48 -6.41 -14.14 -2.80
N LEU A 49 -6.39 -15.19 -3.61
CA LEU A 49 -7.30 -16.32 -3.45
C LEU A 49 -6.85 -17.16 -2.26
N MET A 50 -7.13 -16.69 -1.04
CA MET A 50 -6.63 -17.26 0.22
C MET A 50 -6.96 -18.76 0.36
N ASP A 51 -8.16 -19.18 -0.05
CA ASP A 51 -8.57 -20.59 -0.01
C ASP A 51 -7.74 -21.47 -0.97
N GLU A 52 -7.30 -20.92 -2.10
CA GLU A 52 -6.41 -21.62 -3.03
C GLU A 52 -4.98 -21.65 -2.50
N LEU A 53 -4.52 -20.53 -1.94
CA LEU A 53 -3.21 -20.39 -1.33
C LEU A 53 -3.03 -21.40 -0.18
N TRP A 54 -3.97 -21.46 0.75
CA TRP A 54 -3.88 -22.31 1.94
C TRP A 54 -4.14 -23.79 1.68
N LYS A 55 -4.74 -24.15 0.54
CA LYS A 55 -4.72 -25.55 0.06
C LYS A 55 -3.31 -26.01 -0.30
N GLN A 56 -2.42 -25.09 -0.70
CA GLN A 56 -1.04 -25.41 -1.03
C GLN A 56 -0.16 -25.46 0.22
N SER A 57 -0.29 -24.48 1.11
CA SER A 57 0.52 -24.36 2.33
C SER A 57 -0.05 -23.31 3.27
N THR A 58 0.14 -23.49 4.58
CA THR A 58 -0.15 -22.48 5.62
C THR A 58 1.10 -21.96 6.32
N GLY A 59 2.30 -22.39 5.90
CA GLY A 59 3.58 -22.02 6.52
C GLY A 59 3.96 -22.87 7.74
N LYS A 60 3.22 -23.95 7.99
CA LYS A 60 3.44 -24.84 9.14
C LYS A 60 4.87 -25.36 9.20
N GLY A 61 5.48 -25.24 10.39
CA GLY A 61 6.82 -25.73 10.67
C GLY A 61 7.94 -24.77 10.26
N VAL A 62 7.62 -23.65 9.62
CA VAL A 62 8.60 -22.63 9.24
C VAL A 62 8.73 -21.57 10.33
N ARG A 63 9.97 -21.20 10.64
CA ARG A 63 10.34 -20.21 11.66
C ARG A 63 10.78 -18.92 10.98
N VAL A 64 10.06 -17.82 11.25
CA VAL A 64 10.33 -16.50 10.69
C VAL A 64 10.81 -15.57 11.79
N ALA A 65 12.07 -15.16 11.74
CA ALA A 65 12.61 -14.12 12.60
C ALA A 65 12.16 -12.75 12.12
N VAL A 66 11.53 -11.99 13.02
CA VAL A 66 11.12 -10.60 12.81
C VAL A 66 12.07 -9.72 13.60
N ILE A 67 13.04 -9.13 12.90
CA ILE A 67 13.96 -8.15 13.47
C ILE A 67 13.29 -6.79 13.37
N ASP A 68 12.84 -6.22 14.50
CA ASP A 68 11.98 -5.04 14.53
C ASP A 68 11.95 -4.34 15.91
N THR A 69 10.86 -3.63 16.25
CA THR A 69 10.61 -2.97 17.54
C THR A 69 10.08 -3.90 18.64
N GLY A 70 10.04 -5.21 18.38
CA GLY A 70 9.44 -6.24 19.22
C GLY A 70 8.10 -6.72 18.66
N VAL A 71 7.52 -7.75 19.29
CA VAL A 71 6.19 -8.27 18.90
C VAL A 71 5.34 -8.46 20.16
N ASP A 72 4.22 -7.76 20.25
CA ASP A 72 3.35 -7.90 21.41
C ASP A 72 2.54 -9.20 21.40
N VAL A 73 2.79 -10.05 22.39
CA VAL A 73 2.08 -11.33 22.57
C VAL A 73 0.73 -11.18 23.28
N LYS A 74 0.33 -9.97 23.67
CA LYS A 74 -1.03 -9.71 24.21
C LYS A 74 -2.06 -9.56 23.10
N ASN A 75 -1.64 -9.31 21.85
CA ASN A 75 -2.54 -9.37 20.70
C ASN A 75 -3.03 -10.83 20.47
N PRO A 76 -4.34 -11.12 20.56
CA PRO A 76 -4.86 -12.49 20.47
C PRO A 76 -4.57 -13.22 19.15
N GLN A 77 -4.39 -12.49 18.03
CA GLN A 77 -4.05 -13.09 16.75
C GLN A 77 -2.57 -13.50 16.65
N LEU A 78 -1.71 -12.99 17.54
CA LEU A 78 -0.28 -13.28 17.55
C LEU A 78 0.16 -14.13 18.75
N THR A 79 -0.59 -14.14 19.86
CA THR A 79 -0.29 -14.99 21.03
C THR A 79 0.08 -16.44 20.67
N PRO A 80 -0.67 -17.15 19.81
CA PRO A 80 -0.32 -18.54 19.43
C PRO A 80 0.74 -18.63 18.31
N ALA A 81 1.11 -17.51 17.70
CA ALA A 81 2.07 -17.45 16.59
C ALA A 81 3.51 -17.27 17.05
N VAL A 82 3.72 -16.70 18.24
CA VAL A 82 5.03 -16.24 18.70
C VAL A 82 5.73 -17.30 19.55
N ASP A 83 6.97 -17.65 19.18
CA ASP A 83 7.88 -18.44 20.01
C ASP A 83 8.62 -17.52 20.99
N VAL A 84 8.02 -17.35 22.16
CA VAL A 84 8.56 -16.52 23.26
C VAL A 84 9.94 -17.00 23.72
N LYS A 85 10.23 -18.31 23.65
CA LYS A 85 11.48 -18.87 24.18
C LYS A 85 12.67 -18.58 23.29
N ALA A 86 12.44 -18.49 21.98
CA ALA A 86 13.44 -18.13 20.98
C ALA A 86 13.56 -16.61 20.77
N GLY A 87 12.66 -15.83 21.35
CA GLY A 87 12.67 -14.38 21.23
C GLY A 87 13.85 -13.71 21.96
N ARG A 88 14.23 -12.53 21.50
CA ARG A 88 15.36 -11.77 22.06
C ARG A 88 15.16 -10.27 21.95
N ASN A 89 15.59 -9.54 22.97
CA ASN A 89 15.73 -8.10 22.95
C ASN A 89 17.20 -7.70 22.97
N LEU A 90 17.64 -7.04 21.90
CA LEU A 90 19.00 -6.56 21.69
C LEU A 90 19.14 -5.05 21.91
N MET A 91 18.07 -4.37 22.36
CA MET A 91 18.15 -2.98 22.76
C MET A 91 19.14 -2.83 23.92
N ARG A 92 19.87 -1.73 23.93
CA ARG A 92 20.76 -1.38 25.05
C ARG A 92 19.95 -1.13 26.32
N LYS A 93 20.55 -1.41 27.48
CA LYS A 93 19.97 -1.05 28.77
C LYS A 93 20.09 0.47 29.00
N ASP A 94 19.13 1.01 29.74
CA ASP A 94 19.09 2.42 30.18
C ASP A 94 19.06 3.48 29.06
N LEU A 95 18.47 3.12 27.92
CA LEU A 95 18.17 4.09 26.85
C LEU A 95 17.24 5.19 27.34
N LYS A 96 17.46 6.39 26.82
CA LYS A 96 16.67 7.57 27.10
C LYS A 96 16.17 8.19 25.80
N THR A 97 14.97 8.75 25.86
CA THR A 97 14.44 9.64 24.81
C THR A 97 15.30 10.89 24.69
N LYS A 98 15.15 11.65 23.60
CA LYS A 98 15.90 12.90 23.38
C LYS A 98 15.71 13.94 24.48
N ASP A 99 14.57 13.92 25.16
CA ASP A 99 14.25 14.78 26.31
C ASP A 99 14.72 14.21 27.67
N GLY A 100 15.47 13.11 27.67
CA GLY A 100 16.14 12.54 28.84
C GLY A 100 15.27 11.61 29.70
N ARG A 101 14.04 11.29 29.28
CA ARG A 101 13.18 10.31 29.97
C ARG A 101 13.64 8.89 29.67
N LYS A 102 13.45 7.98 30.64
CA LYS A 102 13.77 6.57 30.43
C LYS A 102 12.85 5.98 29.36
N LEU A 103 13.43 5.35 28.35
CA LEU A 103 12.67 4.66 27.31
C LEU A 103 12.25 3.27 27.80
N GLU A 104 11.01 2.89 27.56
CA GLU A 104 10.53 1.54 27.89
C GLU A 104 11.16 0.54 26.92
N ARG A 105 12.16 -0.19 27.41
CA ARG A 105 12.92 -1.17 26.63
C ARG A 105 12.10 -2.41 26.24
N GLY A 106 11.12 -2.79 27.06
CA GLY A 106 10.43 -4.07 26.92
C GLY A 106 11.17 -5.26 27.54
N LYS A 107 10.58 -6.45 27.41
CA LYS A 107 11.10 -7.72 27.96
C LYS A 107 12.34 -8.22 27.20
N GLU A 108 13.15 -9.05 27.86
CA GLU A 108 14.38 -9.64 27.28
C GLU A 108 14.14 -10.61 26.13
N ASP A 109 12.91 -11.12 26.01
CA ASP A 109 12.46 -12.02 24.96
C ASP A 109 11.90 -11.28 23.73
N GLY A 110 11.94 -9.95 23.69
CA GLY A 110 11.43 -9.15 22.57
C GLY A 110 9.89 -9.19 22.43
N THR A 111 9.16 -9.72 23.40
CA THR A 111 7.70 -9.87 23.34
C THR A 111 6.90 -8.63 23.77
N THR A 112 7.59 -7.49 23.84
CA THR A 112 6.99 -6.19 24.17
C THR A 112 7.28 -5.26 23.01
N ASP A 113 6.22 -4.64 22.48
CA ASP A 113 6.34 -3.68 21.40
C ASP A 113 5.62 -2.40 21.82
N THR A 114 6.40 -1.39 22.18
CA THR A 114 5.90 -0.08 22.62
C THR A 114 5.68 0.88 21.44
N VAL A 115 6.17 0.51 20.26
CA VAL A 115 6.05 1.28 19.01
C VAL A 115 4.89 0.76 18.15
N GLY A 116 4.65 -0.54 18.19
CA GLY A 116 3.62 -1.26 17.42
C GLY A 116 4.04 -1.65 16.00
N HIS A 117 5.22 -1.24 15.55
CA HIS A 117 5.69 -1.52 14.19
C HIS A 117 5.95 -3.01 13.99
N GLY A 118 6.75 -3.64 14.85
CA GLY A 118 7.04 -5.07 14.76
C GLY A 118 5.82 -5.96 14.96
N THR A 119 4.83 -5.54 15.76
CA THR A 119 3.55 -6.23 15.89
C THR A 119 2.73 -6.18 14.60
N LYS A 120 2.76 -5.07 13.85
CA LYS A 120 2.16 -5.01 12.49
C LYS A 120 2.90 -5.91 11.52
N VAL A 121 4.23 -5.90 11.54
CA VAL A 121 5.08 -6.73 10.68
C VAL A 121 4.81 -8.22 10.91
N ALA A 122 4.82 -8.68 12.17
CA ALA A 122 4.48 -10.05 12.53
C ALA A 122 3.06 -10.45 12.13
N GLY A 123 2.10 -9.50 12.23
CA GLY A 123 0.72 -9.70 11.81
C GLY A 123 0.56 -10.05 10.34
N ILE A 124 1.25 -9.31 9.47
CA ILE A 124 1.22 -9.53 8.02
C ILE A 124 1.73 -10.94 7.66
N ILE A 125 2.73 -11.43 8.40
CA ILE A 125 3.29 -12.77 8.18
C ILE A 125 2.32 -13.83 8.70
N ALA A 126 1.92 -13.77 9.97
CA ALA A 126 1.38 -14.94 10.67
C ALA A 126 0.23 -14.66 11.65
N ALA A 127 -0.48 -13.53 11.55
CA ALA A 127 -1.70 -13.33 12.36
C ALA A 127 -2.69 -14.48 12.12
N ARG A 128 -3.11 -15.14 13.20
CA ARG A 128 -4.13 -16.20 13.12
C ARG A 128 -5.49 -15.63 12.74
N GLU A 129 -6.32 -16.46 12.15
CA GLU A 129 -7.72 -16.13 11.93
C GLU A 129 -8.41 -15.87 13.28
N ALA A 130 -9.28 -14.86 13.33
CA ALA A 130 -10.03 -14.50 14.52
C ALA A 130 -11.45 -14.05 14.18
N LYS A 131 -12.39 -14.28 15.10
CA LYS A 131 -13.78 -13.83 14.93
C LYS A 131 -13.86 -12.31 14.97
N GLY A 132 -14.68 -11.73 14.08
CA GLY A 132 -14.94 -10.29 14.05
C GLY A 132 -13.93 -9.46 13.26
N THR A 133 -12.99 -10.10 12.56
CA THR A 133 -12.07 -9.45 11.62
C THR A 133 -11.91 -10.29 10.35
N GLY A 134 -11.71 -9.63 9.21
CA GLY A 134 -11.30 -10.28 7.97
C GLY A 134 -9.78 -10.25 7.73
N PHE A 135 -9.00 -9.74 8.68
CA PHE A 135 -7.53 -9.71 8.64
C PHE A 135 -6.92 -11.00 9.18
N THR A 136 -5.87 -11.47 8.51
CA THR A 136 -5.05 -12.63 8.86
C THR A 136 -3.71 -12.52 8.14
N GLY A 137 -2.66 -13.16 8.66
CA GLY A 137 -1.37 -13.22 8.00
C GLY A 137 -1.38 -14.18 6.81
N LEU A 138 -0.41 -14.03 5.90
CA LEU A 138 -0.31 -14.91 4.72
C LEU A 138 0.03 -16.37 5.09
N ALA A 139 0.89 -16.56 6.10
CA ALA A 139 1.36 -17.84 6.59
C ALA A 139 0.87 -18.08 8.04
N PRO A 140 -0.44 -18.34 8.23
CA PRO A 140 -1.06 -18.38 9.55
C PRO A 140 -0.61 -19.57 10.41
N ASP A 141 0.16 -20.54 9.92
CA ASP A 141 0.77 -21.60 10.74
C ASP A 141 2.29 -21.45 10.90
N ALA A 142 2.89 -20.38 10.36
CA ALA A 142 4.28 -20.06 10.62
C ALA A 142 4.49 -19.61 12.08
N THR A 143 5.70 -19.83 12.57
CA THR A 143 6.14 -19.41 13.91
C THR A 143 6.95 -18.12 13.81
N ILE A 144 6.55 -17.09 14.55
CA ILE A 144 7.26 -15.82 14.64
C ILE A 144 8.27 -15.89 15.78
N ILE A 145 9.52 -15.52 15.49
CA ILE A 145 10.56 -15.29 16.48
C ILE A 145 10.77 -13.78 16.61
N PRO A 146 10.41 -13.16 17.75
CA PRO A 146 10.54 -11.72 17.92
C PRO A 146 11.98 -11.35 18.30
N ILE A 147 12.64 -10.55 17.47
CA ILE A 147 13.96 -10.00 17.75
C ILE A 147 13.85 -8.48 17.80
N GLN A 148 13.77 -7.93 19.00
CA GLN A 148 13.70 -6.48 19.19
C GLN A 148 15.11 -5.87 19.03
N GLN A 149 15.27 -5.03 18.03
CA GLN A 149 16.54 -4.38 17.69
C GLN A 149 16.41 -2.86 17.51
N ASN A 150 15.19 -2.33 17.43
CA ASN A 150 14.96 -0.89 17.34
C ASN A 150 13.86 -0.38 18.29
N ASP A 151 13.73 0.94 18.43
CA ASP A 151 12.70 1.62 19.21
C ASP A 151 12.17 2.88 18.51
N ALA A 152 11.26 3.60 19.18
CA ALA A 152 10.65 4.83 18.65
C ALA A 152 11.64 5.97 18.36
N GLU A 153 12.85 5.92 18.94
CA GLU A 153 13.88 6.94 18.77
C GLU A 153 14.91 6.55 17.69
N GLY A 154 14.81 5.33 17.12
CA GLY A 154 15.73 4.83 16.12
C GLY A 154 17.10 4.41 16.70
N ASN A 155 17.13 3.95 17.96
CA ASN A 155 18.40 3.61 18.63
C ASN A 155 19.08 2.31 18.13
N GLY A 156 18.48 1.60 17.17
CA GLY A 156 19.11 0.47 16.49
C GLY A 156 20.33 0.90 15.67
N THR A 157 21.41 0.12 15.74
CA THR A 157 22.65 0.37 14.96
C THR A 157 22.96 -0.79 14.02
N ALA A 158 23.84 -0.56 13.04
CA ALA A 158 24.32 -1.62 12.14
C ALA A 158 24.94 -2.80 12.90
N GLU A 159 25.63 -2.55 14.01
CA GLU A 159 26.22 -3.59 14.87
C GLU A 159 25.14 -4.44 15.55
N THR A 160 24.13 -3.79 16.14
CA THR A 160 23.01 -4.53 16.77
C THR A 160 22.15 -5.27 15.75
N LEU A 161 22.02 -4.75 14.52
CA LEU A 161 21.38 -5.47 13.42
C LEU A 161 22.22 -6.68 12.97
N ALA A 162 23.54 -6.55 12.89
CA ALA A 162 24.42 -7.67 12.61
C ALA A 162 24.30 -8.76 13.70
N GLU A 163 24.24 -8.37 14.97
CA GLU A 163 24.00 -9.29 16.10
C GLU A 163 22.63 -9.98 15.99
N ALA A 164 21.58 -9.23 15.62
CA ALA A 164 20.22 -9.77 15.42
C ALA A 164 20.18 -10.85 14.33
N ILE A 165 20.82 -10.60 13.18
CA ILE A 165 20.91 -11.56 12.08
C ILE A 165 21.67 -12.82 12.52
N ARG A 166 22.80 -12.67 13.22
CA ARG A 166 23.56 -13.82 13.74
C ARG A 166 22.76 -14.59 14.77
N TYR A 167 22.06 -13.92 15.68
CA TYR A 167 21.20 -14.57 16.66
C TYR A 167 20.11 -15.40 15.98
N ALA A 168 19.41 -14.83 14.99
CA ALA A 168 18.41 -15.53 14.20
C ALA A 168 18.98 -16.81 13.54
N ALA A 169 20.18 -16.69 12.96
CA ALA A 169 20.84 -17.77 12.23
C ALA A 169 21.53 -18.83 13.10
N ASP A 170 22.01 -18.48 14.29
CA ASP A 170 22.83 -19.36 15.15
C ASP A 170 22.08 -19.92 16.35
N LYS A 171 21.08 -19.20 16.86
CA LYS A 171 20.44 -19.50 18.15
C LYS A 171 18.94 -19.68 18.02
N ALA A 172 18.29 -18.92 17.15
CA ALA A 172 16.84 -18.96 17.00
C ALA A 172 16.37 -19.96 15.95
N GLU A 173 17.28 -20.55 15.17
CA GLU A 173 16.99 -21.54 14.13
C GLU A 173 15.93 -21.02 13.15
N ALA A 174 16.09 -19.78 12.68
CA ALA A 174 15.18 -19.19 11.72
C ALA A 174 15.42 -19.75 10.31
N ASP A 175 14.34 -20.05 9.59
CA ASP A 175 14.38 -20.37 8.15
C ASP A 175 14.38 -19.10 7.29
N ILE A 176 13.74 -18.04 7.82
CA ILE A 176 13.53 -16.77 7.14
C ILE A 176 13.80 -15.64 8.14
N ILE A 177 14.50 -14.60 7.69
CA ILE A 177 14.72 -13.36 8.44
C ILE A 177 14.05 -12.22 7.70
N ASN A 178 13.07 -11.59 8.33
CA ASN A 178 12.46 -10.35 7.88
C ASN A 178 13.10 -9.16 8.61
N ILE A 179 13.58 -8.18 7.83
CA ILE A 179 14.17 -6.93 8.32
C ILE A 179 13.37 -5.77 7.74
N SER A 180 12.60 -5.07 8.57
CA SER A 180 11.70 -4.01 8.13
C SER A 180 12.27 -2.61 8.36
N GLN A 181 13.59 -2.52 8.52
CA GLN A 181 14.37 -1.30 8.78
C GLN A 181 15.53 -1.23 7.79
N ASP A 182 16.07 -0.03 7.66
CA ASP A 182 17.33 0.23 7.00
C ASP A 182 18.35 0.87 7.94
N THR A 183 19.61 0.86 7.53
CA THR A 183 20.65 1.64 8.22
C THR A 183 20.55 3.10 7.81
N ALA A 184 20.71 3.99 8.79
CA ALA A 184 20.85 5.41 8.53
C ALA A 184 22.01 5.68 7.56
N ASP A 185 21.79 6.66 6.67
CA ASP A 185 22.66 7.07 5.58
C ASP A 185 22.85 6.01 4.49
N ALA A 186 22.84 6.45 3.22
CA ALA A 186 23.00 5.58 2.03
C ALA A 186 24.46 5.07 1.86
N VAL A 187 25.16 4.83 2.97
CA VAL A 187 26.54 4.40 3.05
C VAL A 187 26.54 2.95 3.48
N ALA A 188 27.31 2.10 2.77
CA ALA A 188 27.50 0.72 3.17
C ALA A 188 27.99 0.69 4.63
N PRO A 189 27.24 0.06 5.55
CA PRO A 189 27.60 0.03 6.94
C PRO A 189 28.83 -0.87 7.16
N THR A 190 29.27 -0.95 8.42
CA THR A 190 30.47 -1.68 8.83
C THR A 190 30.55 -3.10 8.22
N PRO A 191 31.76 -3.65 7.98
CA PRO A 191 31.93 -5.01 7.44
C PRO A 191 31.18 -6.09 8.21
N LEU A 192 30.87 -5.84 9.49
CA LEU A 192 30.13 -6.74 10.37
C LEU A 192 28.72 -7.06 9.86
N LEU A 193 27.98 -6.06 9.36
CA LEU A 193 26.61 -6.32 8.88
C LEU A 193 26.61 -7.20 7.63
N LYS A 194 27.50 -6.90 6.68
CA LYS A 194 27.67 -7.73 5.47
C LYS A 194 28.04 -9.17 5.83
N GLN A 195 28.99 -9.36 6.75
CA GLN A 195 29.39 -10.70 7.21
C GLN A 195 28.26 -11.45 7.91
N ALA A 196 27.42 -10.76 8.68
CA ALA A 196 26.25 -11.37 9.31
C ALA A 196 25.22 -11.85 8.28
N VAL A 197 24.97 -11.03 7.25
CA VAL A 197 24.10 -11.40 6.11
C VAL A 197 24.67 -12.60 5.35
N GLU A 198 25.95 -12.55 4.96
CA GLU A 198 26.62 -13.66 4.27
C GLU A 198 26.59 -14.95 5.10
N HIS A 199 26.76 -14.85 6.42
CA HIS A 199 26.65 -15.98 7.34
C HIS A 199 25.24 -16.58 7.34
N ALA A 200 24.19 -15.77 7.42
CA ALA A 200 22.81 -16.25 7.33
C ALA A 200 22.52 -16.93 5.98
N LEU A 201 22.93 -16.31 4.88
CA LEU A 201 22.78 -16.87 3.53
C LEU A 201 23.55 -18.19 3.36
N SER A 202 24.74 -18.31 3.95
CA SER A 202 25.54 -19.55 3.92
C SER A 202 24.88 -20.73 4.64
N LYS A 203 23.94 -20.44 5.55
CA LYS A 203 23.10 -21.41 6.25
C LYS A 203 21.78 -21.68 5.55
N ASP A 204 21.62 -21.21 4.32
CA ASP A 204 20.41 -21.41 3.52
C ASP A 204 19.15 -20.73 4.11
N ILE A 205 19.36 -19.63 4.84
CA ILE A 205 18.30 -18.80 5.41
C ILE A 205 17.89 -17.73 4.40
N VAL A 206 16.60 -17.56 4.16
CA VAL A 206 16.08 -16.49 3.29
C VAL A 206 16.13 -15.16 4.04
N VAL A 207 16.88 -14.18 3.54
CA VAL A 207 16.94 -12.84 4.14
C VAL A 207 16.15 -11.87 3.27
N ILE A 208 15.12 -11.25 3.85
CA ILE A 208 14.19 -10.34 3.17
C ILE A 208 14.23 -9.00 3.88
N ALA A 209 14.44 -7.92 3.14
CA ALA A 209 14.56 -6.58 3.70
C ALA A 209 13.77 -5.53 2.92
N SER A 210 13.25 -4.53 3.65
CA SER A 210 12.57 -3.38 3.05
C SER A 210 13.52 -2.53 2.20
N ALA A 211 13.06 -2.07 1.03
CA ALA A 211 13.88 -1.25 0.13
C ALA A 211 14.11 0.19 0.63
N GLY A 212 13.31 0.69 1.57
CA GLY A 212 13.39 2.05 2.12
C GLY A 212 12.30 2.97 1.59
N ASN A 213 12.04 4.08 2.29
CA ASN A 213 10.89 4.98 2.04
C ASN A 213 11.28 6.40 1.57
N ASP A 214 12.56 6.62 1.24
CA ASP A 214 13.08 7.93 0.81
C ASP A 214 13.09 8.13 -0.71
N GLY A 215 12.17 7.48 -1.43
CA GLY A 215 12.14 7.45 -2.89
C GLY A 215 11.40 8.63 -3.55
N VAL A 216 10.85 9.57 -2.77
CA VAL A 216 10.02 10.68 -3.30
C VAL A 216 10.81 11.60 -4.24
N ASP A 217 12.09 11.81 -3.96
CA ASP A 217 12.98 12.66 -4.76
C ASP A 217 13.49 11.97 -6.05
N GLY A 218 13.14 10.70 -6.26
CA GLY A 218 13.57 9.88 -7.39
C GLY A 218 15.07 9.53 -7.40
N LYS A 219 15.83 9.94 -6.36
CA LYS A 219 17.26 9.65 -6.27
C LYS A 219 17.45 8.25 -5.72
N VAL A 220 18.20 7.45 -6.47
CA VAL A 220 18.61 6.11 -6.03
C VAL A 220 19.51 6.25 -4.82
N LYS A 221 19.07 5.69 -3.70
CA LYS A 221 19.87 5.56 -2.46
C LYS A 221 19.95 4.07 -2.14
N PRO A 222 21.14 3.46 -2.21
CA PRO A 222 21.32 2.10 -1.72
C PRO A 222 20.96 2.02 -0.24
N THR A 223 20.03 1.13 0.06
CA THR A 223 19.49 0.90 1.40
C THR A 223 20.07 -0.41 1.93
N TYR A 224 20.70 -0.43 3.11
CA TYR A 224 21.26 -1.65 3.69
C TYR A 224 20.41 -2.12 4.87
N PRO A 225 20.20 -3.45 5.04
CA PRO A 225 20.88 -4.55 4.35
C PRO A 225 20.28 -4.94 2.98
N ALA A 226 19.17 -4.31 2.54
CA ALA A 226 18.48 -4.66 1.30
C ALA A 226 19.38 -4.68 0.04
N SER A 227 20.40 -3.82 -0.01
CA SER A 227 21.32 -3.72 -1.15
C SER A 227 22.44 -4.76 -1.15
N TYR A 228 22.55 -5.61 -0.12
CA TYR A 228 23.53 -6.69 -0.12
C TYR A 228 23.11 -7.82 -1.06
N GLU A 229 24.09 -8.36 -1.77
CA GLU A 229 23.88 -9.52 -2.65
C GLU A 229 23.30 -10.70 -1.85
N GLY A 230 22.28 -11.35 -2.43
CA GLY A 230 21.57 -12.46 -1.81
C GLY A 230 20.43 -12.05 -0.87
N VAL A 231 20.34 -10.79 -0.45
CA VAL A 231 19.15 -10.27 0.26
C VAL A 231 18.05 -9.97 -0.76
N LEU A 232 16.84 -10.43 -0.50
CA LEU A 232 15.68 -10.06 -1.30
C LEU A 232 15.17 -8.68 -0.84
N ALA A 233 15.54 -7.63 -1.57
CA ALA A 233 15.03 -6.29 -1.35
C ALA A 233 13.59 -6.14 -1.85
N VAL A 234 12.71 -5.64 -0.98
CA VAL A 234 11.27 -5.52 -1.26
C VAL A 234 10.85 -4.05 -1.33
N ALA A 235 10.47 -3.61 -2.52
CA ALA A 235 9.81 -2.33 -2.76
C ALA A 235 8.32 -2.40 -2.42
N SER A 236 7.68 -1.24 -2.32
CA SER A 236 6.25 -1.11 -2.00
C SER A 236 5.45 -0.81 -3.25
N SER A 237 4.33 -1.50 -3.41
CA SER A 237 3.30 -1.19 -4.39
C SER A 237 2.01 -0.72 -3.72
N ASP A 238 1.21 0.01 -4.49
CA ASP A 238 -0.17 0.32 -4.13
C ASP A 238 -1.15 -0.73 -4.69
N ARG A 239 -2.45 -0.45 -4.55
CA ARG A 239 -3.55 -1.31 -5.01
C ARG A 239 -3.61 -1.49 -6.53
N ASN A 240 -2.93 -0.64 -7.32
CA ASN A 240 -2.90 -0.69 -8.76
C ASN A 240 -1.65 -1.42 -9.30
N ASN A 241 -0.88 -2.08 -8.43
CA ASN A 241 0.45 -2.63 -8.74
C ASN A 241 1.49 -1.58 -9.16
N GLU A 242 1.22 -0.30 -8.93
CA GLU A 242 2.18 0.75 -9.20
C GLU A 242 3.13 0.90 -8.02
N ARG A 243 4.35 1.37 -8.29
CA ARG A 243 5.31 1.72 -7.24
C ARG A 243 4.68 2.78 -6.32
N ALA A 244 4.63 2.50 -5.03
CA ALA A 244 4.24 3.48 -4.03
C ALA A 244 5.19 4.69 -4.07
N TYR A 245 4.65 5.90 -4.03
CA TYR A 245 5.42 7.13 -4.31
C TYR A 245 6.68 7.28 -3.42
N PHE A 246 6.62 6.79 -2.17
CA PHE A 246 7.71 6.80 -1.20
C PHE A 246 8.76 5.69 -1.42
N SER A 247 8.44 4.60 -2.11
CA SER A 247 9.30 3.40 -2.16
C SER A 247 10.65 3.71 -2.82
N GLN A 248 11.77 3.44 -2.18
CA GLN A 248 13.07 3.59 -2.81
C GLN A 248 13.19 2.71 -4.06
N GLY A 249 13.83 3.22 -5.10
CA GLY A 249 14.11 2.51 -6.34
C GLY A 249 15.61 2.31 -6.53
N GLY A 250 15.98 1.30 -7.28
CA GLY A 250 17.38 1.00 -7.59
C GLY A 250 17.54 -0.38 -8.21
N GLY A 251 18.71 -0.63 -8.79
CA GLY A 251 19.03 -1.95 -9.35
C GLY A 251 19.05 -3.08 -8.32
N PHE A 252 19.10 -2.74 -7.02
CA PHE A 252 19.07 -3.69 -5.92
C PHE A 252 17.67 -4.21 -5.59
N VAL A 253 16.60 -3.53 -6.02
CA VAL A 253 15.22 -3.92 -5.72
C VAL A 253 14.93 -5.28 -6.37
N GLY A 254 14.62 -6.31 -5.59
CA GLY A 254 14.39 -7.65 -6.13
C GLY A 254 12.94 -7.91 -6.54
N ILE A 255 11.98 -7.33 -5.81
CA ILE A 255 10.54 -7.50 -6.02
C ILE A 255 9.76 -6.36 -5.35
N ALA A 256 8.48 -6.17 -5.70
CA ALA A 256 7.54 -5.34 -4.94
C ALA A 256 6.44 -6.15 -4.28
N ALA A 257 5.83 -5.60 -3.23
CA ALA A 257 4.64 -6.15 -2.59
C ALA A 257 3.74 -5.03 -2.04
N PRO A 258 2.47 -5.31 -1.70
CA PRO A 258 1.59 -4.35 -1.05
C PRO A 258 2.27 -3.63 0.13
N GLY A 259 2.24 -2.30 0.13
CA GLY A 259 2.80 -1.49 1.22
C GLY A 259 2.10 -0.16 1.47
N VAL A 260 1.00 0.10 0.77
CA VAL A 260 0.14 1.28 0.97
C VAL A 260 -1.15 0.87 1.68
N ASP A 261 -1.62 1.65 2.65
CA ASP A 261 -2.82 1.39 3.45
C ASP A 261 -2.88 -0.05 4.01
N MET A 262 -1.74 -0.51 4.52
CA MET A 262 -1.58 -1.87 5.04
C MET A 262 -2.22 -1.98 6.42
N ILE A 263 -3.35 -2.67 6.49
CA ILE A 263 -3.99 -3.05 7.75
C ILE A 263 -3.19 -4.19 8.38
N SER A 264 -2.85 -4.06 9.66
CA SER A 264 -2.27 -5.16 10.44
C SER A 264 -2.55 -5.04 11.94
N THR A 265 -2.20 -6.08 12.69
CA THR A 265 -2.32 -6.20 14.15
C THR A 265 -1.51 -5.13 14.88
N VAL A 266 -1.99 -4.72 16.05
CA VAL A 266 -1.29 -3.77 16.94
C VAL A 266 -1.22 -4.26 18.39
N PRO A 267 -0.32 -3.72 19.23
CA PRO A 267 -0.19 -4.14 20.63
C PRO A 267 -1.51 -4.09 21.41
N GLY A 268 -1.73 -5.09 22.27
CA GLY A 268 -2.94 -5.25 23.08
C GLY A 268 -4.18 -5.75 22.33
N GLY A 269 -4.18 -5.74 20.99
CA GLY A 269 -5.29 -6.18 20.15
C GLY A 269 -5.82 -5.09 19.22
N GLY A 270 -6.54 -5.52 18.17
CA GLY A 270 -7.07 -4.63 17.14
C GLY A 270 -6.10 -4.41 15.98
N HIS A 271 -6.45 -3.45 15.12
CA HIS A 271 -5.75 -3.19 13.87
C HIS A 271 -5.58 -1.70 13.59
N CYS A 272 -4.54 -1.37 12.81
CA CYS A 272 -4.33 -0.04 12.24
C CYS A 272 -3.83 -0.15 10.80
N ALA A 273 -4.07 0.89 10.01
CA ALA A 273 -3.45 1.08 8.70
C ALA A 273 -2.09 1.76 8.85
N ASP A 274 -1.15 1.42 7.98
CA ASP A 274 0.15 2.08 7.91
C ASP A 274 0.74 1.96 6.49
N ASN A 275 1.77 2.74 6.19
CA ASN A 275 2.39 2.81 4.87
C ASN A 275 3.91 2.60 4.98
N GLY A 276 4.49 1.80 4.09
CA GLY A 276 5.93 1.60 4.05
C GLY A 276 6.38 0.30 3.41
N THR A 277 7.58 0.32 2.84
CA THR A 277 8.30 -0.89 2.40
C THR A 277 8.53 -1.90 3.53
N SER A 278 8.55 -1.41 4.77
CA SER A 278 8.56 -2.17 6.02
C SER A 278 7.36 -3.12 6.18
N PHE A 279 6.24 -2.86 5.49
CA PHE A 279 5.05 -3.73 5.45
C PHE A 279 4.99 -4.59 4.18
N SER A 280 5.73 -4.23 3.14
CA SER A 280 5.91 -5.05 1.93
C SER A 280 6.85 -6.23 2.19
N ALA A 281 7.96 -6.00 2.90
CA ALA A 281 8.90 -7.05 3.29
C ALA A 281 8.22 -8.24 4.02
N PRO A 282 7.41 -8.04 5.07
CA PRO A 282 6.74 -9.14 5.76
C PRO A 282 5.69 -9.85 4.90
N TYR A 283 5.09 -9.14 3.93
CA TYR A 283 4.19 -9.78 2.97
C TYR A 283 4.96 -10.83 2.14
N VAL A 284 6.14 -10.47 1.64
CA VAL A 284 7.02 -11.41 0.92
C VAL A 284 7.58 -12.48 1.87
N ALA A 285 7.89 -12.15 3.12
CA ALA A 285 8.31 -13.16 4.11
C ALA A 285 7.22 -14.19 4.41
N GLY A 286 5.95 -13.77 4.43
CA GLY A 286 4.81 -14.68 4.47
C GLY A 286 4.80 -15.64 3.27
N VAL A 287 4.94 -15.12 2.04
CA VAL A 287 5.02 -15.96 0.83
C VAL A 287 6.21 -16.93 0.88
N ALA A 288 7.39 -16.45 1.29
CA ALA A 288 8.57 -17.30 1.46
C ALA A 288 8.33 -18.41 2.48
N ALA A 289 7.61 -18.14 3.57
CA ALA A 289 7.27 -19.16 4.57
C ALA A 289 6.32 -20.22 4.01
N LEU A 290 5.35 -19.81 3.20
CA LEU A 290 4.46 -20.74 2.50
C LEU A 290 5.24 -21.67 1.56
N ILE A 291 6.17 -21.11 0.76
CA ILE A 291 7.01 -21.88 -0.16
C ILE A 291 7.94 -22.82 0.62
N LYS A 292 8.63 -22.35 1.67
CA LYS A 292 9.54 -23.18 2.47
C LYS A 292 8.82 -24.36 3.13
N ALA A 293 7.58 -24.14 3.61
CA ALA A 293 6.77 -25.20 4.19
C ALA A 293 6.36 -26.25 3.15
N LYS A 294 6.00 -25.83 1.93
CA LYS A 294 5.67 -26.75 0.82
C LYS A 294 6.91 -27.48 0.30
N HIS A 295 8.04 -26.79 0.24
CA HIS A 295 9.30 -27.26 -0.35
C HIS A 295 10.46 -27.15 0.64
N PRO A 296 10.50 -27.99 1.69
CA PRO A 296 11.50 -27.87 2.77
C PRO A 296 12.95 -28.02 2.30
N LYS A 297 13.17 -28.68 1.16
CA LYS A 297 14.50 -28.93 0.57
C LYS A 297 14.97 -27.85 -0.40
N TRP A 298 14.14 -26.87 -0.73
CA TRP A 298 14.56 -25.78 -1.61
C TRP A 298 15.50 -24.85 -0.86
N THR A 299 16.53 -24.42 -1.58
CA THR A 299 17.49 -23.45 -1.07
C THR A 299 16.89 -22.06 -0.96
N GLN A 300 17.48 -21.20 -0.15
CA GLN A 300 17.07 -19.79 -0.04
C GLN A 300 17.05 -19.12 -1.43
N ARG A 301 18.04 -19.45 -2.26
CA ARG A 301 18.17 -18.92 -3.61
C ARG A 301 17.04 -19.38 -4.51
N GLN A 302 16.60 -20.63 -4.37
CA GLN A 302 15.49 -21.19 -5.14
C GLN A 302 14.15 -20.60 -4.71
N ILE A 303 13.95 -20.37 -3.41
CA ILE A 303 12.75 -19.69 -2.89
C ILE A 303 12.67 -18.26 -3.42
N VAL A 304 13.77 -17.50 -3.35
CA VAL A 304 13.83 -16.13 -3.88
C VAL A 304 13.56 -16.11 -5.39
N ALA A 305 14.19 -17.01 -6.14
CA ALA A 305 14.02 -17.07 -7.59
C ALA A 305 12.58 -17.45 -7.97
N GLN A 306 11.93 -18.36 -7.24
CA GLN A 306 10.52 -18.70 -7.44
C GLN A 306 9.64 -17.48 -7.25
N ILE A 307 9.79 -16.77 -6.12
CA ILE A 307 9.05 -15.54 -5.81
C ILE A 307 9.18 -14.51 -6.95
N GLN A 308 10.38 -14.32 -7.49
CA GLN A 308 10.65 -13.39 -8.58
C GLN A 308 10.14 -13.87 -9.95
N GLN A 309 10.12 -15.18 -10.19
CA GLN A 309 9.69 -15.75 -11.47
C GLN A 309 8.18 -15.71 -11.66
N THR A 310 7.43 -15.85 -10.57
CA THR A 310 5.96 -15.92 -10.58
C THR A 310 5.28 -14.57 -10.35
N ALA A 311 6.04 -13.53 -10.00
CA ALA A 311 5.55 -12.17 -9.81
C ALA A 311 4.75 -11.63 -11.02
N GLU A 312 3.80 -10.75 -10.72
CA GLU A 312 3.05 -9.95 -11.69
C GLU A 312 3.97 -8.86 -12.27
N ARG A 313 4.37 -9.03 -13.52
CA ARG A 313 5.36 -8.18 -14.19
C ARG A 313 4.71 -7.03 -14.94
N SER A 314 5.27 -5.83 -14.79
CA SER A 314 4.98 -4.66 -15.63
C SER A 314 5.86 -4.63 -16.89
N VAL A 315 7.04 -5.25 -16.85
CA VAL A 315 7.99 -5.39 -17.96
C VAL A 315 8.55 -6.81 -18.04
N ALA A 316 9.02 -7.23 -19.21
CA ALA A 316 9.51 -8.59 -19.42
C ALA A 316 10.67 -9.00 -18.48
N GLY A 317 11.56 -8.05 -18.20
CA GLY A 317 12.76 -8.22 -17.40
C GLY A 317 12.63 -7.64 -15.98
N HIS A 318 13.78 -7.34 -15.41
CA HIS A 318 13.90 -6.62 -14.14
C HIS A 318 13.78 -5.11 -14.38
N ASP A 319 13.05 -4.41 -13.50
CA ASP A 319 13.02 -2.96 -13.44
C ASP A 319 13.45 -2.43 -12.07
N ARG A 320 13.90 -1.18 -12.04
CA ARG A 320 14.45 -0.56 -10.83
C ARG A 320 13.41 -0.16 -9.78
N HIS A 321 12.11 -0.25 -10.08
CA HIS A 321 11.03 0.27 -9.23
C HIS A 321 10.27 -0.85 -8.53
N VAL A 322 9.92 -1.91 -9.26
CA VAL A 322 9.23 -3.09 -8.73
C VAL A 322 10.01 -4.39 -8.90
N GLY A 323 11.28 -4.32 -9.33
CA GLY A 323 12.16 -5.48 -9.44
C GLY A 323 11.69 -6.43 -10.52
N TRP A 324 11.39 -7.67 -10.16
CA TRP A 324 10.79 -8.64 -11.07
C TRP A 324 9.25 -8.61 -11.11
N GLY A 325 8.62 -7.60 -10.50
CA GLY A 325 7.17 -7.42 -10.46
C GLY A 325 6.59 -7.35 -9.05
N VAL A 326 5.26 -7.28 -8.95
CA VAL A 326 4.55 -7.38 -7.68
C VAL A 326 4.35 -8.86 -7.33
N VAL A 327 4.63 -9.26 -6.09
CA VAL A 327 4.51 -10.65 -5.66
C VAL A 327 3.10 -11.21 -5.87
N ASP A 328 3.02 -12.42 -6.42
CA ASP A 328 1.79 -13.21 -6.55
C ASP A 328 1.90 -14.48 -5.68
N PRO A 329 1.25 -14.49 -4.49
CA PRO A 329 1.32 -15.64 -3.58
C PRO A 329 0.79 -16.94 -4.19
N VAL A 330 -0.28 -16.88 -4.98
CA VAL A 330 -0.94 -18.09 -5.50
C VAL A 330 -0.08 -18.72 -6.58
N ARG A 331 0.41 -17.92 -7.52
CA ARG A 331 1.30 -18.40 -8.60
C ARG A 331 2.62 -18.90 -8.03
N ALA A 332 3.16 -18.26 -7.00
CA ALA A 332 4.38 -18.72 -6.34
C ALA A 332 4.29 -20.15 -5.78
N LEU A 333 3.09 -20.59 -5.36
CA LEU A 333 2.82 -21.92 -4.83
C LEU A 333 2.12 -22.88 -5.82
N THR A 334 1.90 -22.48 -7.06
CA THR A 334 1.22 -23.32 -8.07
C THR A 334 2.00 -23.47 -9.38
N GLU A 335 2.91 -22.55 -9.69
CA GLU A 335 3.87 -22.66 -10.79
C GLU A 335 5.23 -23.18 -10.27
N ASP A 336 5.23 -24.22 -9.43
CA ASP A 336 6.35 -24.64 -8.60
C ASP A 336 6.84 -26.08 -8.82
N ASP A 337 6.61 -26.62 -10.03
CA ASP A 337 6.96 -28.00 -10.41
C ASP A 337 8.44 -28.37 -10.20
N LYS A 338 9.33 -27.39 -10.35
CA LYS A 338 10.79 -27.56 -10.17
C LYS A 338 11.42 -26.29 -9.63
N PRO A 339 12.47 -26.41 -8.79
CA PRO A 339 13.22 -25.25 -8.36
C PRO A 339 13.98 -24.63 -9.52
N ILE A 340 14.14 -23.32 -9.46
CA ILE A 340 14.99 -22.53 -10.37
C ILE A 340 15.99 -21.74 -9.54
N ASP A 341 17.21 -21.53 -10.03
CA ASP A 341 18.23 -20.81 -9.27
C ASP A 341 18.28 -19.30 -9.57
N ARG A 342 17.48 -18.84 -10.53
CA ARG A 342 17.34 -17.42 -10.90
C ARG A 342 16.08 -17.21 -11.73
N PRO A 343 15.42 -16.04 -11.61
CA PRO A 343 14.36 -15.65 -12.53
C PRO A 343 14.91 -15.45 -13.94
N VAL A 344 14.07 -15.72 -14.93
CA VAL A 344 14.34 -15.45 -16.34
C VAL A 344 13.37 -14.38 -16.85
N ALA A 345 13.82 -13.56 -17.79
CA ALA A 345 12.94 -12.63 -18.47
C ALA A 345 11.88 -13.41 -19.25
N ARG A 346 10.61 -12.99 -19.17
CA ARG A 346 9.55 -13.59 -20.00
C ARG A 346 9.57 -12.88 -21.34
N GLU A 347 10.08 -13.55 -22.38
CA GLU A 347 9.93 -13.05 -23.75
C GLU A 347 8.43 -12.96 -24.09
N GLY A 348 7.99 -11.84 -24.68
CA GLY A 348 6.63 -11.72 -25.21
C GLY A 348 5.69 -10.72 -24.53
N MET A 349 6.08 -10.03 -23.45
CA MET A 349 5.37 -8.79 -23.10
C MET A 349 5.89 -7.68 -24.02
N SER A 350 5.21 -7.49 -25.16
CA SER A 350 5.35 -6.26 -25.92
C SER A 350 5.13 -5.11 -24.96
N LYS A 351 6.04 -4.12 -24.92
CA LYS A 351 5.74 -2.84 -24.28
C LYS A 351 4.36 -2.44 -24.77
N GLY A 352 3.39 -2.33 -23.87
CA GLY A 352 2.09 -1.77 -24.21
C GLY A 352 2.37 -0.45 -24.93
N GLU A 353 1.75 -0.26 -26.09
CA GLU A 353 1.89 0.98 -26.85
C GLU A 353 1.57 2.12 -25.89
N ALA A 354 2.48 3.10 -25.79
CA ALA A 354 2.28 4.22 -24.88
C ALA A 354 0.90 4.82 -25.18
N PRO A 355 0.05 5.08 -24.18
CA PRO A 355 -1.27 5.66 -24.44
C PRO A 355 -1.05 6.92 -25.26
N THR A 356 -1.78 7.04 -26.38
CA THR A 356 -1.74 8.24 -27.20
C THR A 356 -2.02 9.42 -26.26
N PRO A 357 -1.07 10.36 -26.08
CA PRO A 357 -1.31 11.49 -25.21
C PRO A 357 -2.61 12.14 -25.62
N ALA A 358 -3.56 12.29 -24.69
CA ALA A 358 -4.78 13.02 -24.98
C ALA A 358 -4.36 14.40 -25.50
N GLU A 359 -4.80 14.76 -26.71
CA GLU A 359 -4.51 16.08 -27.25
C GLU A 359 -5.09 17.11 -26.28
N PHE A 360 -4.18 17.84 -25.62
CA PHE A 360 -4.56 18.90 -24.73
C PHE A 360 -5.05 20.05 -25.61
N HIS A 361 -6.37 20.10 -25.86
CA HIS A 361 -6.97 21.17 -26.63
C HIS A 361 -6.88 22.48 -25.82
N LEU A 362 -5.84 23.27 -26.07
CA LEU A 362 -5.77 24.67 -25.67
C LEU A 362 -6.68 25.48 -26.61
N GLY A 363 -7.98 25.38 -26.38
CA GLY A 363 -8.99 26.05 -27.19
C GLY A 363 -10.38 25.48 -26.96
N GLU A 364 -11.37 26.20 -27.49
CA GLU A 364 -12.76 25.79 -27.44
C GLU A 364 -12.97 24.48 -28.21
N THR A 365 -13.58 23.50 -27.54
CA THR A 365 -13.91 22.19 -28.13
C THR A 365 -14.92 22.33 -29.27
N ALA A 366 -15.04 21.31 -30.12
CA ALA A 366 -16.04 21.30 -31.19
C ALA A 366 -17.47 21.43 -30.63
N ASP A 367 -17.74 20.82 -29.48
CA ASP A 367 -19.04 20.86 -28.82
C ASP A 367 -19.34 22.24 -28.22
N GLU A 368 -18.37 22.89 -27.57
CA GLU A 368 -18.52 24.26 -27.08
C GLU A 368 -18.74 25.25 -28.24
N ARG A 369 -17.99 25.11 -29.34
CA ARG A 369 -18.19 25.92 -30.55
C ARG A 369 -19.58 25.72 -31.15
N ASN A 370 -20.06 24.48 -31.21
CA ASN A 370 -21.39 24.16 -31.70
C ASN A 370 -22.48 24.75 -30.79
N ALA A 371 -22.31 24.66 -29.47
CA ALA A 371 -23.23 25.25 -28.50
C ALA A 371 -23.28 26.79 -28.62
N ARG A 372 -22.12 27.44 -28.80
CA ARG A 372 -22.05 28.89 -29.03
C ARG A 372 -22.73 29.31 -30.33
N LEU A 373 -22.47 28.60 -31.43
CA LEU A 373 -23.12 28.86 -32.72
C LEU A 373 -24.63 28.63 -32.66
N ALA A 374 -25.08 27.55 -32.02
CA ALA A 374 -26.51 27.30 -31.80
C ALA A 374 -27.16 28.43 -31.01
N THR A 375 -26.47 28.94 -29.97
CA THR A 375 -26.94 30.09 -29.19
C THR A 375 -27.08 31.33 -30.07
N TYR A 376 -26.11 31.64 -30.94
CA TYR A 376 -26.21 32.77 -31.88
C TYR A 376 -27.36 32.61 -32.87
N VAL A 377 -27.60 31.40 -33.37
CA VAL A 377 -28.72 31.13 -34.28
C VAL A 377 -30.05 31.34 -33.58
N VAL A 378 -30.21 30.83 -32.35
CA VAL A 378 -31.46 30.98 -31.57
C VAL A 378 -31.71 32.44 -31.20
N VAL A 379 -30.71 33.13 -30.66
CA VAL A 379 -30.84 34.54 -30.25
C VAL A 379 -31.03 35.43 -31.48
N GLY A 380 -30.22 35.27 -32.51
CA GLY A 380 -30.32 36.04 -33.75
C GLY A 380 -31.65 35.81 -34.46
N GLY A 381 -32.11 34.56 -34.54
CA GLY A 381 -33.42 34.20 -35.08
C GLY A 381 -34.56 34.83 -34.28
N GLY A 382 -34.48 34.77 -32.94
CA GLY A 382 -35.46 35.41 -32.06
C GLY A 382 -35.55 36.93 -32.25
N VAL A 383 -34.41 37.61 -32.32
CA VAL A 383 -34.34 39.06 -32.59
C VAL A 383 -34.94 39.40 -33.96
N LEU A 384 -34.62 38.62 -34.99
CA LEU A 384 -35.16 38.83 -36.33
C LEU A 384 -36.69 38.68 -36.36
N VAL A 385 -37.23 37.63 -35.72
CA VAL A 385 -38.67 37.41 -35.62
C VAL A 385 -39.35 38.55 -34.87
N ALA A 386 -38.77 39.00 -33.75
CA ALA A 386 -39.30 40.13 -32.98
C ALA A 386 -39.29 41.43 -33.79
N ALA A 387 -38.22 41.69 -34.56
CA ALA A 387 -38.12 42.86 -35.43
C ALA A 387 -39.17 42.83 -36.55
N ILE A 388 -39.36 41.68 -37.21
CA ILE A 388 -40.37 41.51 -38.26
C ILE A 388 -41.78 41.68 -37.68
N ALA A 389 -42.07 41.05 -36.53
CA ALA A 389 -43.36 41.17 -35.87
C ALA A 389 -43.64 42.61 -35.42
N GLY A 390 -42.65 43.28 -34.83
CA GLY A 390 -42.73 44.68 -34.42
C GLY A 390 -42.99 45.62 -35.61
N ALA A 391 -42.26 45.43 -36.71
CA ALA A 391 -42.46 46.19 -37.94
C ALA A 391 -43.87 45.96 -38.53
N ALA A 392 -44.35 44.70 -38.56
CA ALA A 392 -45.69 44.37 -39.03
C ALA A 392 -46.79 45.03 -38.19
N VAL A 393 -46.64 45.06 -36.86
CA VAL A 393 -47.57 45.75 -35.95
C VAL A 393 -47.53 47.26 -36.18
N ALA A 394 -46.34 47.85 -36.31
CA ALA A 394 -46.18 49.29 -36.57
C ALA A 394 -46.82 49.71 -37.90
N VAL A 395 -46.64 48.91 -38.97
CA VAL A 395 -47.28 49.13 -40.27
C VAL A 395 -48.80 49.00 -40.16
N ARG A 396 -49.30 47.98 -39.44
CA ARG A 396 -50.75 47.80 -39.22
C ARG A 396 -51.36 49.00 -38.49
N ASP A 397 -50.71 49.48 -37.44
CA ASP A 397 -51.19 50.61 -36.65
C ASP A 397 -51.10 51.93 -37.41
N ARG A 398 -50.03 52.15 -38.19
CA ARG A 398 -49.95 53.28 -39.14
C ARG A 398 -51.11 53.25 -40.13
N ASN A 399 -51.39 52.11 -40.75
CA ASN A 399 -52.49 51.95 -41.71
C ASN A 399 -53.87 52.18 -41.06
N ARG A 400 -54.06 51.74 -39.81
CA ARG A 400 -55.29 52.02 -39.04
C ARG A 400 -55.44 53.51 -38.71
N ARG A 401 -54.37 54.20 -38.34
CA ARG A 401 -54.39 55.66 -38.08
C ARG A 401 -54.68 56.44 -39.36
N MET A 402 -54.05 56.10 -40.48
CA MET A 402 -54.30 56.74 -41.79
C MET A 402 -55.76 56.56 -42.23
N ARG A 403 -56.35 55.38 -42.01
CA ARG A 403 -57.78 55.13 -42.28
C ARG A 403 -58.73 55.92 -41.38
N ARG A 404 -58.36 56.20 -40.12
CA ARG A 404 -59.14 57.07 -39.23
C ARG A 404 -59.06 58.55 -39.63
N VAL A 405 -57.92 59.00 -40.14
CA VAL A 405 -57.75 60.38 -40.65
C VAL A 405 -58.49 60.57 -41.98
N ALA A 406 -58.56 59.56 -42.84
CA ALA A 406 -59.28 59.61 -44.12
C ALA A 406 -60.81 59.43 -44.00
N GLY A 407 -61.33 59.02 -42.84
CA GLY A 407 -62.76 58.80 -42.59
C GLY A 407 -63.42 59.84 -41.69
N GLY A 408 -62.74 60.96 -41.42
CA GLY A 408 -63.21 62.05 -40.56
C GLY A 408 -63.26 63.40 -41.26
N GLY A 409 -63.75 63.44 -42.50
CA GLY A 409 -64.05 64.65 -43.27
C GLY A 409 -65.51 64.70 -43.66
#